data_AF-A0A7K7ZAM9-F1
#
_entry.id   AF-A0A7K7ZAM9-F1
#
_cell.length_a   1.000
_cell.length_b   1.000
_cell.length_c   1.000
_cell.angle_alpha   90.00
_cell.angle_beta   90.00
_cell.angle_gamma   90.00
#
_symmetry.space_group_name_H-M   'P 1'
#
loop_
_entity.id
_entity.type
_entity.pdbx_description
1 polymer ?
#
loop_
_entity_poly.entity_id
_entity_poly.type
_entity_poly.pdbx_seq_one_letter_code
_entity_poly.pdbx_strand_id
1 'polypeptide(L)'
;GQPFDPHYKINSAVSNIICSITFGNRFDYHDNRFQELLHSLAETLLLIGSFWGQLYNAFPLIMRWLPGPFRKIFRHWEKLQYFVKGVIAKHKEDLDQSEAGDYIDCYLKEIEKFKGDTSSYFHEENLLCSTLDLFLTGTETTATAIRWALLYMAAYPHIQ
;
A
#
# COMPACT_ATOMS: atom_id res chain seq x y z
N GLY A 1 -4.40 27.81 -15.67
CA GLY A 1 -4.10 26.37 -15.59
C GLY A 1 -2.89 26.09 -16.45
N GLN A 2 -1.75 25.80 -15.83
CA GLN A 2 -0.55 25.34 -16.55
C GLN A 2 -0.63 23.81 -16.76
N PRO A 3 -0.07 23.25 -17.85
CA PRO A 3 0.02 21.81 -18.04
C PRO A 3 0.74 21.13 -16.87
N PHE A 4 0.23 19.99 -16.41
CA PHE A 4 0.85 19.20 -15.35
C PHE A 4 0.49 17.71 -15.50
N ASP A 5 1.32 16.84 -14.93
CA ASP A 5 1.01 15.41 -14.81
C ASP A 5 0.14 15.17 -13.56
N PRO A 6 -1.10 14.66 -13.70
CA PRO A 6 -1.99 14.42 -12.57
C PRO A 6 -1.62 13.19 -11.74
N HIS A 7 -0.70 12.32 -12.20
CA HIS A 7 -0.39 11.04 -11.57
C HIS A 7 -0.12 11.17 -10.08
N TYR A 8 0.93 11.87 -9.69
CA TYR A 8 1.36 11.96 -8.29
C TYR A 8 0.34 12.63 -7.38
N LYS A 9 -0.37 13.65 -7.90
CA LYS A 9 -1.36 14.39 -7.11
C LYS A 9 -2.59 13.53 -6.80
N ILE A 10 -3.07 12.76 -7.77
CA ILE A 10 -4.21 11.86 -7.58
C ILE A 10 -3.80 10.70 -6.67
N ASN A 11 -2.63 10.10 -6.91
CA ASN A 11 -2.15 9.01 -6.05
C ASN A 11 -2.04 9.48 -4.60
N SER A 12 -1.38 10.61 -4.34
CA SER A 12 -1.25 11.16 -2.99
C SER A 12 -2.60 11.43 -2.32
N ALA A 13 -3.58 11.96 -3.09
CA ALA A 13 -4.91 12.25 -2.57
C ALA A 13 -5.66 10.98 -2.17
N VAL A 14 -5.68 9.98 -3.05
CA VAL A 14 -6.33 8.69 -2.82
C VAL A 14 -5.65 7.92 -1.69
N SER A 15 -4.32 7.85 -1.70
CA SER A 15 -3.55 7.19 -0.65
C SER A 15 -3.78 7.80 0.72
N ASN A 16 -3.89 9.12 0.82
CA ASN A 16 -4.17 9.78 2.09
C ASN A 16 -5.53 9.40 2.69
N ILE A 17 -6.51 9.00 1.88
CA ILE A 17 -7.78 8.48 2.38
C ILE A 17 -7.52 7.15 3.08
N ILE A 18 -6.89 6.19 2.41
CA ILE A 18 -6.63 4.88 3.01
C ILE A 18 -5.64 4.98 4.18
N CYS A 19 -4.60 5.83 4.10
CA CYS A 19 -3.69 6.08 5.22
C CYS A 19 -4.40 6.66 6.44
N SER A 20 -5.40 7.53 6.27
CA SER A 20 -6.15 8.05 7.42
C SER A 20 -7.01 6.98 8.10
N ILE A 21 -7.45 5.96 7.35
CA ILE A 21 -8.23 4.84 7.88
C ILE A 21 -7.29 3.78 8.49
N THR A 22 -6.13 3.56 7.88
CA THR A 22 -5.23 2.46 8.27
C THR A 22 -4.16 2.87 9.28
N PHE A 23 -3.57 4.05 9.13
CA PHE A 23 -2.44 4.56 9.91
C PHE A 23 -2.83 5.73 10.83
N GLY A 24 -4.10 6.14 10.81
CA GLY A 24 -4.62 7.27 11.58
C GLY A 24 -4.10 8.64 11.12
N ASN A 25 -3.30 8.67 10.04
CA ASN A 25 -2.52 9.83 9.65
C ASN A 25 -2.62 10.12 8.16
N ARG A 26 -2.47 11.40 7.82
CA ARG A 26 -2.29 11.87 6.45
C ARG A 26 -0.87 12.39 6.28
N PHE A 27 -0.30 12.17 5.11
CA PHE A 27 1.03 12.64 4.74
C PHE A 27 0.95 13.88 3.86
N ASP A 28 1.96 14.75 3.98
CA ASP A 28 2.12 15.86 3.05
C ASP A 28 2.39 15.32 1.64
N TYR A 29 1.86 16.02 0.64
CA TYR A 29 2.02 15.63 -0.77
C TYR A 29 3.48 15.72 -1.22
N HIS A 30 4.32 16.50 -0.54
CA HIS A 30 5.75 16.66 -0.79
C HIS A 30 6.61 15.88 0.21
N ASP A 31 6.02 15.04 1.06
CA ASP A 31 6.79 14.14 1.91
C ASP A 31 7.55 13.14 1.03
N ASN A 32 8.88 13.28 0.99
CA ASN A 32 9.74 12.45 0.16
C ASN A 32 9.65 10.95 0.49
N ARG A 33 9.44 10.60 1.77
CA ARG A 33 9.31 9.19 2.18
C ARG A 33 7.99 8.63 1.70
N PHE A 34 6.91 9.40 1.79
CA PHE A 34 5.62 9.00 1.29
C PHE A 34 5.63 8.88 -0.24
N GLN A 35 6.23 9.83 -0.96
CA GLN A 35 6.37 9.73 -2.42
C GLN A 35 7.21 8.51 -2.85
N GLU A 36 8.29 8.18 -2.14
CA GLU A 36 9.07 6.97 -2.40
C GLU A 36 8.26 5.68 -2.16
N LEU A 37 7.38 5.71 -1.16
CA LEU A 37 6.46 4.61 -0.85
C LEU A 37 5.47 4.40 -1.99
N LEU A 38 4.80 5.47 -2.45
CA LEU A 38 3.88 5.44 -3.58
C LEU A 38 4.56 4.98 -4.86
N HIS A 39 5.79 5.45 -5.11
CA HIS A 39 6.57 4.98 -6.26
C HIS A 39 6.90 3.48 -6.16
N SER A 40 7.33 3.01 -4.98
CA SER A 40 7.61 1.59 -4.77
C SER A 40 6.37 0.71 -4.94
N LEU A 41 5.22 1.24 -4.55
CA LEU A 41 3.92 0.58 -4.67
C LEU A 41 3.51 0.47 -6.15
N ALA A 42 3.57 1.57 -6.91
CA ALA A 42 3.31 1.57 -8.35
C ALA A 42 4.24 0.62 -9.13
N GLU A 43 5.56 0.68 -8.86
CA GLU A 43 6.55 -0.21 -9.47
C GLU A 43 6.29 -1.69 -9.15
N THR A 44 5.88 -1.99 -7.91
CA THR A 44 5.52 -3.35 -7.49
C THR A 44 4.36 -3.89 -8.32
N LEU A 45 3.28 -3.13 -8.48
CA LEU A 45 2.12 -3.56 -9.28
C LEU A 45 2.46 -3.72 -10.76
N LEU A 46 3.20 -2.78 -11.34
CA LEU A 46 3.65 -2.87 -12.74
C LEU A 46 4.52 -4.11 -12.97
N LEU A 47 5.44 -4.42 -12.06
CA LEU A 47 6.31 -5.57 -12.16
C LEU A 47 5.55 -6.89 -11.97
N ILE A 48 4.58 -6.96 -11.05
CA ILE A 48 3.71 -8.13 -10.87
C ILE A 48 2.87 -8.38 -12.14
N GLY A 49 2.32 -7.32 -12.75
CA GLY A 49 1.56 -7.41 -14.00
C GLY A 49 2.42 -7.66 -15.25
N SER A 50 3.74 -7.47 -15.17
CA SER A 50 4.64 -7.64 -16.30
C SER A 50 4.82 -9.10 -16.72
N PHE A 51 5.28 -9.32 -17.95
CA PHE A 51 5.65 -10.66 -18.46
C PHE A 51 6.55 -11.43 -17.48
N TRP A 52 7.55 -10.77 -16.91
CA TRP A 52 8.48 -11.39 -15.94
C TRP A 52 7.82 -11.72 -14.60
N GLY A 53 6.89 -10.88 -14.13
CA GLY A 53 6.11 -11.15 -12.93
C GLY A 53 5.20 -12.36 -13.11
N GLN A 54 4.50 -12.43 -14.24
CA GLN A 54 3.65 -13.57 -14.59
C GLN A 54 4.45 -14.86 -14.75
N LEU A 55 5.63 -14.78 -15.36
CA LEU A 55 6.52 -15.94 -15.48
C LEU A 55 7.05 -16.44 -14.13
N TYR A 56 7.39 -15.51 -13.23
CA TYR A 56 7.76 -15.86 -11.84
C TYR A 56 6.61 -16.55 -11.11
N ASN A 57 5.38 -16.04 -11.26
CA ASN A 57 4.19 -16.62 -10.65
C ASN A 57 3.90 -18.03 -11.18
N ALA A 58 4.07 -18.27 -12.49
CA ALA A 58 3.83 -19.56 -13.11
C ALA A 58 4.92 -20.61 -12.80
N PHE A 59 6.19 -20.20 -12.72
CA PHE A 59 7.33 -21.11 -12.57
C PHE A 59 8.32 -20.68 -11.46
N PRO A 60 7.87 -20.57 -10.19
CA PRO A 60 8.66 -19.96 -9.13
C PRO A 60 9.97 -20.71 -8.83
N LEU A 61 9.96 -22.05 -8.89
CA LEU A 61 11.15 -22.87 -8.60
C LEU A 61 12.27 -22.66 -9.62
N ILE A 62 11.93 -22.51 -10.89
CA ILE A 62 12.90 -22.25 -11.98
C ILE A 62 13.38 -20.80 -11.89
N MET A 63 12.43 -19.88 -11.74
CA MET A 63 12.68 -18.45 -11.74
C MET A 63 13.53 -18.00 -10.55
N ARG A 64 13.50 -18.71 -9.41
CA ARG A 64 14.37 -18.45 -8.26
C ARG A 64 15.86 -18.46 -8.60
N TRP A 65 16.29 -19.26 -9.58
CA TRP A 65 17.70 -19.37 -9.97
C TRP A 65 18.12 -18.36 -11.03
N LEU A 66 17.17 -17.72 -11.71
CA LEU A 66 17.44 -16.80 -12.81
C LEU A 66 17.67 -15.37 -12.29
N PRO A 67 18.53 -14.56 -12.94
CA PRO A 67 18.52 -13.12 -12.77
C PRO A 67 17.32 -12.52 -13.51
N GLY A 68 16.77 -11.41 -13.01
CA GLY A 68 15.67 -10.75 -13.72
C GLY A 68 15.07 -9.57 -12.98
N PRO A 69 14.24 -8.78 -13.68
CA PRO A 69 13.60 -7.58 -13.12
C PRO A 69 12.64 -7.91 -11.98
N PHE A 70 12.10 -9.14 -11.91
CA PHE A 70 11.27 -9.61 -10.79
C PHE A 70 11.99 -9.50 -9.44
N ARG A 71 13.33 -9.52 -9.40
CA ARG A 71 14.08 -9.31 -8.15
C ARG A 71 13.86 -7.92 -7.55
N LYS A 72 13.53 -6.91 -8.37
CA LYS A 72 13.19 -5.57 -7.89
C LYS A 72 11.91 -5.59 -7.05
N ILE A 73 10.96 -6.49 -7.35
CA ILE A 73 9.71 -6.65 -6.58
C ILE A 73 10.04 -6.87 -5.11
N PHE A 74 10.94 -7.81 -4.80
CA PHE A 74 11.32 -8.10 -3.41
C PHE A 74 11.90 -6.87 -2.70
N ARG A 75 12.76 -6.11 -3.38
CA ARG A 75 13.34 -4.89 -2.79
C ARG A 75 12.28 -3.81 -2.53
N HIS A 76 11.34 -3.60 -3.46
CA HIS A 76 10.25 -2.65 -3.25
C HIS A 76 9.31 -3.13 -2.13
N TRP A 77 9.06 -4.44 -2.08
CA TRP A 77 8.27 -5.08 -1.03
C TRP A 77 8.90 -4.91 0.36
N GLU A 78 10.22 -5.13 0.48
CA GLU A 78 10.96 -4.91 1.72
C GLU A 78 10.86 -3.46 2.19
N LYS A 79 10.94 -2.48 1.28
CA LYS A 79 10.74 -1.06 1.62
C LYS A 79 9.33 -0.78 2.14
N LEU A 80 8.31 -1.33 1.49
CA LEU A 80 6.91 -1.20 1.91
C LEU A 80 6.70 -1.82 3.31
N GLN A 81 7.21 -3.03 3.53
CA GLN A 81 7.17 -3.70 4.83
C GLN A 81 7.91 -2.91 5.90
N TYR A 82 9.11 -2.40 5.62
CA TYR A 82 9.88 -1.60 6.56
C TYR A 82 9.11 -0.35 7.00
N PHE A 83 8.50 0.35 6.05
CA PHE A 83 7.68 1.51 6.34
C PHE A 83 6.50 1.18 7.26
N VAL A 84 5.69 0.18 6.89
CA VAL A 84 4.50 -0.20 7.66
C VAL A 84 4.87 -0.75 9.04
N LYS A 85 5.95 -1.53 9.16
CA LYS A 85 6.48 -1.96 10.46
C LYS A 85 6.83 -0.78 11.36
N GLY A 86 7.43 0.28 10.79
CA GLY A 86 7.72 1.51 11.53
C GLY A 86 6.46 2.23 12.00
N VAL A 87 5.39 2.22 11.20
CA VAL A 87 4.08 2.77 11.59
C VAL A 87 3.47 1.94 12.72
N ILE A 88 3.43 0.61 12.58
CA ILE A 88 2.90 -0.31 13.62
C ILE A 88 3.68 -0.15 14.93
N ALA A 89 5.01 -0.03 14.87
CA ALA A 89 5.84 0.15 16.06
C ALA A 89 5.43 1.40 16.85
N LYS A 90 5.17 2.52 16.16
CA LYS A 90 4.69 3.76 16.81
C LYS A 90 3.33 3.57 17.48
N HIS A 91 2.37 2.92 16.78
CA HIS A 91 1.06 2.63 17.38
C HIS A 91 1.19 1.76 18.63
N LYS A 92 2.14 0.82 18.66
CA LYS A 92 2.40 -0.01 19.86
C LYS A 92 2.97 0.81 21.03
N GLU A 93 3.76 1.84 20.77
CA GLU A 93 4.32 2.72 21.82
C GLU A 93 3.24 3.62 22.44
N ASP A 94 2.31 4.11 21.61
CA ASP A 94 1.29 5.09 21.99
C ASP A 94 -0.13 4.48 22.16
N LEU A 95 -0.26 3.14 22.21
CA LEU A 95 -1.56 2.47 22.16
C LEU A 95 -2.45 2.80 23.37
N ASP A 96 -3.49 3.60 23.15
CA ASP A 96 -4.55 3.81 24.12
C ASP A 96 -5.65 2.75 23.99
N GLN A 97 -5.80 1.91 25.01
CA GLN A 97 -6.82 0.86 25.05
C GLN A 97 -8.26 1.42 25.11
N SER A 98 -8.45 2.66 25.57
CA SER A 98 -9.77 3.26 25.82
C SER A 98 -10.41 3.98 24.62
N GLU A 99 -9.63 4.38 23.61
CA GLU A 99 -10.13 5.14 22.46
C GLU A 99 -10.44 4.27 21.22
N ALA A 100 -11.37 4.72 20.38
CA ALA A 100 -11.54 4.14 19.06
C ALA A 100 -10.42 4.67 18.15
N GLY A 101 -9.35 3.89 17.99
CA GLY A 101 -8.22 4.20 17.12
C GLY A 101 -8.49 3.83 15.66
N ASP A 102 -7.44 3.90 14.84
CA ASP A 102 -7.48 3.46 13.45
C ASP A 102 -7.44 1.92 13.31
N TYR A 103 -7.35 1.43 12.07
CA TYR A 103 -7.27 -0.01 11.79
C TYR A 103 -6.14 -0.70 12.56
N ILE A 104 -4.94 -0.11 12.63
CA ILE A 104 -3.79 -0.72 13.30
C ILE A 104 -4.07 -0.82 14.79
N ASP A 105 -4.57 0.23 15.42
CA ASP A 105 -4.93 0.21 16.84
C ASP A 105 -6.00 -0.84 17.13
N CYS A 106 -7.06 -0.88 16.33
CA CYS A 106 -8.13 -1.86 16.48
C CYS A 106 -7.60 -3.30 16.37
N TYR A 107 -6.68 -3.55 15.43
CA TYR A 107 -6.08 -4.87 15.26
C TYR A 107 -5.14 -5.23 16.43
N LEU A 108 -4.32 -4.28 16.90
CA LEU A 108 -3.43 -4.47 18.04
C LEU A 108 -4.22 -4.81 19.32
N LYS A 109 -5.37 -4.17 19.54
CA LYS A 109 -6.27 -4.51 20.65
C LYS A 109 -6.79 -5.95 20.54
N GLU A 110 -7.11 -6.39 19.33
CA GLU A 110 -7.60 -7.74 19.11
C GLU A 110 -6.50 -8.80 19.27
N ILE A 111 -5.24 -8.47 18.93
CA ILE A 111 -4.08 -9.31 19.30
C ILE A 111 -4.00 -9.48 20.83
N GLU A 112 -4.14 -8.41 21.60
CA GLU A 112 -4.05 -8.48 23.07
C GLU A 112 -5.21 -9.29 23.67
N LYS A 113 -6.43 -9.16 23.12
CA LYS A 113 -7.60 -9.94 23.57
C LYS A 113 -7.43 -11.44 23.36
N PHE A 114 -6.78 -11.87 22.28
CA PHE A 114 -6.52 -13.29 21.97
C PHE A 114 -5.13 -13.76 22.39
N LYS A 115 -4.45 -13.01 23.26
CA LYS A 115 -3.11 -13.35 23.71
C LYS A 115 -3.07 -14.70 24.42
N GLY A 116 -2.23 -15.60 23.92
CA GLY A 116 -2.11 -16.98 24.42
C GLY A 116 -2.97 -18.00 23.70
N ASP A 117 -3.89 -17.57 22.82
CA ASP A 117 -4.59 -18.46 21.90
C ASP A 117 -3.74 -18.70 20.65
N THR A 118 -3.13 -19.88 20.58
CA THR A 118 -2.28 -20.30 19.44
C THR A 118 -3.08 -20.59 18.17
N SER A 119 -4.41 -20.63 18.25
CA SER A 119 -5.29 -20.80 17.09
C SER A 119 -5.77 -19.48 16.48
N SER A 120 -5.46 -18.35 17.11
CA SER A 120 -5.85 -17.03 16.63
C SER A 120 -5.09 -16.60 15.36
N TYR A 121 -5.82 -16.02 14.42
CA TYR A 121 -5.25 -15.37 13.22
C TYR A 121 -4.82 -13.91 13.48
N PHE A 122 -5.10 -13.37 14.66
CA PHE A 122 -4.66 -12.04 15.06
C PHE A 122 -3.23 -12.11 15.61
N HIS A 123 -2.27 -11.83 14.72
CA HIS A 123 -0.85 -11.72 15.08
C HIS A 123 -0.16 -10.65 14.20
N GLU A 124 1.02 -10.19 14.64
CA GLU A 124 1.69 -9.04 14.02
C GLU A 124 2.04 -9.23 12.53
N GLU A 125 2.34 -10.46 12.10
CA GLU A 125 2.59 -10.75 10.68
C GLU A 125 1.31 -10.56 9.84
N ASN A 126 0.16 -11.01 10.31
CA ASN A 126 -1.11 -10.79 9.61
C ASN A 126 -1.53 -9.33 9.65
N LEU A 127 -1.27 -8.61 10.75
CA LEU A 127 -1.46 -7.16 10.81
C LEU A 127 -0.65 -6.45 9.72
N LEU A 128 0.65 -6.76 9.61
CA LEU A 128 1.52 -6.19 8.59
C LEU A 128 1.00 -6.48 7.17
N CYS A 129 0.70 -7.75 6.89
CA CYS A 129 0.24 -8.18 5.57
C CYS A 129 -1.10 -7.52 5.20
N SER A 130 -2.08 -7.52 6.12
CA SER A 130 -3.40 -6.94 5.88
C SER A 130 -3.33 -5.42 5.73
N THR A 131 -2.49 -4.75 6.50
CA THR A 131 -2.26 -3.30 6.39
C THR A 131 -1.66 -2.94 5.03
N LEU A 132 -0.67 -3.71 4.56
CA LEU A 132 -0.08 -3.52 3.24
C LEU A 132 -1.11 -3.76 2.13
N ASP A 133 -1.91 -4.81 2.25
CA ASP A 133 -2.96 -5.13 1.28
C ASP A 133 -3.98 -4.01 1.15
N LEU A 134 -4.49 -3.51 2.29
CA LEU A 134 -5.40 -2.35 2.30
C LEU A 134 -4.75 -1.12 1.66
N PHE A 135 -3.50 -0.81 2.00
CA PHE A 135 -2.78 0.34 1.46
C PHE A 135 -2.56 0.24 -0.06
N LEU A 136 -2.16 -0.93 -0.56
CA LEU A 136 -1.96 -1.24 -1.98
C LEU A 136 -3.27 -1.12 -2.77
N THR A 137 -4.28 -1.87 -2.35
CA THR A 137 -5.56 -1.98 -3.05
C THR A 137 -6.31 -0.65 -3.06
N GLY A 138 -6.31 0.06 -1.93
CA GLY A 138 -6.98 1.36 -1.78
C GLY A 138 -6.34 2.49 -2.59
N THR A 139 -5.01 2.45 -2.79
CA THR A 139 -4.27 3.49 -3.50
C THR A 139 -4.38 3.37 -5.02
N GLU A 140 -3.78 2.33 -5.60
CA GLU A 140 -3.45 2.36 -7.04
C GLU A 140 -4.65 2.11 -7.93
N THR A 141 -5.57 1.22 -7.50
CA THR A 141 -6.74 0.88 -8.31
C THR A 141 -7.64 2.10 -8.50
N THR A 142 -7.97 2.78 -7.41
CA THR A 142 -8.78 4.00 -7.39
C THR A 142 -8.07 5.15 -8.12
N ALA A 143 -6.78 5.38 -7.86
CA ALA A 143 -6.03 6.43 -8.55
C ALA A 143 -5.93 6.19 -10.06
N THR A 144 -5.76 4.93 -10.48
CA THR A 144 -5.75 4.55 -11.89
C THR A 144 -7.13 4.75 -12.53
N ALA A 145 -8.20 4.34 -11.86
CA ALA A 145 -9.56 4.55 -12.34
C ALA A 145 -9.88 6.04 -12.53
N ILE A 146 -9.52 6.90 -11.57
CA ILE A 146 -9.72 8.35 -11.68
C ILE A 146 -8.89 8.93 -12.84
N ARG A 147 -7.63 8.51 -13.01
CA ARG A 147 -6.80 8.97 -14.14
C ARG A 147 -7.39 8.59 -15.49
N TRP A 148 -7.91 7.37 -15.63
CA TRP A 148 -8.64 6.96 -16.83
C TRP A 148 -9.92 7.78 -17.02
N ALA A 149 -10.71 8.00 -15.98
CA ALA A 149 -11.92 8.82 -16.05
C ALA A 149 -11.62 10.24 -16.54
N LEU A 150 -10.57 10.88 -16.01
CA LEU A 150 -10.12 12.20 -16.45
C LEU A 150 -9.68 12.20 -17.93
N LEU A 151 -8.93 11.18 -18.35
CA LEU A 151 -8.52 11.03 -19.74
C LEU A 151 -9.73 10.88 -20.68
N TYR A 152 -10.72 10.08 -20.28
CA TYR A 152 -11.96 9.90 -21.02
C TYR A 152 -12.79 11.19 -21.09
N MET A 153 -12.92 11.95 -19.99
CA MET A 153 -13.61 13.25 -20.01
C MET A 153 -12.93 14.25 -20.95
N ALA A 154 -11.59 14.27 -20.98
CA ALA A 154 -10.84 15.12 -21.90
C ALA A 154 -11.00 14.70 -23.38
N ALA A 155 -11.07 13.38 -23.65
CA ALA A 155 -11.26 12.84 -24.99
C ALA A 155 -12.70 12.97 -25.52
N TYR A 156 -13.68 13.02 -24.62
CA TYR A 156 -15.11 13.12 -24.94
C TYR A 156 -15.77 14.31 -24.22
N PRO A 157 -15.48 15.56 -24.61
CA PRO A 157 -15.93 16.76 -23.87
C PRO A 157 -17.45 16.94 -23.76
N HIS A 158 -18.24 16.26 -24.61
CA HIS A 158 -19.70 16.30 -24.56
C HIS A 158 -20.30 15.49 -23.40
N ILE A 159 -19.49 14.68 -22.71
CA ILE A 159 -19.89 13.89 -21.54
C ILE A 159 -19.61 14.67 -20.24
N GLN A 160 -18.68 15.64 -20.27
CA GLN A 160 -18.24 16.42 -19.10
C GLN A 160 -19.28 17.42 -18.61
#